data_AF-A0A970JMD0-F1
#
_entry.id   AF-A0A970JMD0-F1
#
_cell.length_a   1.000
_cell.length_b   1.000
_cell.length_c   1.000
_cell.angle_alpha   90.00
_cell.angle_beta   90.00
_cell.angle_gamma   90.00
#
_symmetry.space_group_name_H-M   'P 1'
#
loop_
_entity.id
_entity.type
_entity.pdbx_description
1 polymer ?
#
loop_
_entity_poly.entity_id
_entity_poly.type
_entity_poly.pdbx_seq_one_letter_code
_entity_poly.pdbx_strand_id
1 'polypeptide(L)'
;MYEKKGFTLVEMLGVIVVLGLLLVLAVPTIINQIKNTSGEVDEATQQLIFNSAKQFIDQNSSLYPTESGYVYCISLNTLVNNGLLIDNLIDFKTGQKMDLDKVVKIDIENESNIDYSIIKASECTEKRPTYVDGSGANPPVLVTGMTPIKWDVIEWEDTVNYDSEWYDYNQKKWANVKTEDGSMWVWIPRYAYKITDCFHSDCSGDAGNIEIKFLKGTTNETADGKVVETSGYSFGEKDTSTHYFLHPAFTFGDEEIPGFWVAKFEASGSADDINILPNVSSLRNMTIGDQFDAAFNMRNNSKYGWSEAEVDTHMMKN
;
A
#
# COMPACT_ATOMS: atom_id res chain seq x y z
N MET A 1 -28.30 -44.48 73.47
CA MET A 1 -27.76 -43.12 73.73
C MET A 1 -26.45 -43.02 72.95
N TYR A 2 -26.38 -42.19 71.91
CA TYR A 2 -25.14 -42.02 71.13
C TYR A 2 -24.23 -41.02 71.85
N GLU A 3 -23.05 -41.46 72.30
CA GLU A 3 -22.01 -40.56 72.80
C GLU A 3 -21.45 -39.73 71.65
N LYS A 4 -21.73 -38.42 71.65
CA LYS A 4 -21.08 -37.48 70.74
C LYS A 4 -19.70 -37.17 71.30
N LYS A 5 -18.65 -37.76 70.71
CA LYS A 5 -17.27 -37.35 70.93
C LYS A 5 -17.08 -35.95 70.34
N GLY A 6 -17.01 -34.94 71.20
CA GLY A 6 -16.71 -33.57 70.79
C GLY A 6 -15.23 -33.43 70.47
N PHE A 7 -14.90 -32.73 69.38
CA PHE A 7 -13.54 -32.36 69.04
C PHE A 7 -12.93 -31.50 70.15
N THR A 8 -11.70 -31.80 70.54
CA THR A 8 -10.97 -31.00 71.53
C THR A 8 -10.31 -29.79 70.87
N LEU A 9 -10.15 -28.72 71.63
CA LEU A 9 -9.58 -27.46 71.16
C LEU A 9 -8.12 -27.64 70.66
N VAL A 10 -7.41 -28.63 71.21
CA VAL A 10 -6.05 -29.00 70.82
C VAL A 10 -6.02 -29.63 69.42
N GLU A 11 -6.98 -30.49 69.09
CA GLU A 11 -7.08 -31.10 67.75
C GLU A 11 -7.36 -30.03 66.69
N MET A 12 -8.23 -29.06 66.99
CA MET A 12 -8.50 -27.94 66.09
C MET A 12 -7.27 -27.05 65.86
N LEU A 13 -6.47 -26.80 66.90
CA LEU A 13 -5.25 -26.00 66.78
C LEU A 13 -4.21 -26.70 65.88
N GLY A 14 -4.05 -28.02 66.04
CA GLY A 14 -3.15 -28.82 65.21
C GLY A 14 -3.52 -28.77 63.73
N VAL A 15 -4.82 -28.87 63.40
CA VAL A 15 -5.30 -28.80 62.01
C VAL A 15 -5.04 -27.42 61.39
N ILE A 16 -5.28 -26.33 62.14
CA ILE A 16 -5.05 -24.96 61.64
C ILE A 16 -3.57 -24.71 61.33
N VAL A 17 -2.66 -25.19 62.19
CA VAL A 17 -1.21 -25.05 61.98
C VAL A 17 -0.77 -25.82 60.73
N VAL A 18 -1.26 -27.04 60.54
CA VAL A 18 -0.95 -27.85 59.35
C VAL A 18 -1.51 -27.22 58.08
N LEU A 19 -2.75 -26.72 58.10
CA LEU A 19 -3.34 -26.02 56.96
C LEU A 19 -2.59 -24.72 56.61
N GLY A 20 -2.14 -23.97 57.63
CA GLY A 20 -1.31 -22.77 57.41
C GLY A 20 0.02 -23.08 56.74
N LEU A 21 0.71 -24.15 57.16
CA LEU A 21 1.96 -24.60 56.53
C LEU A 21 1.74 -25.10 55.10
N LEU A 22 0.65 -25.83 54.85
CA LEU A 22 0.29 -26.28 53.50
C LEU A 22 0.00 -25.11 52.56
N LEU A 23 -0.68 -24.07 53.04
CA LEU A 23 -0.93 -22.85 52.25
C LEU A 23 0.37 -22.13 51.88
N VAL A 24 1.32 -22.01 52.80
CA VAL A 24 2.62 -21.37 52.54
C VAL A 24 3.43 -22.11 51.46
N LEU A 25 3.32 -23.44 51.41
CA LEU A 25 3.98 -24.26 50.39
C LEU A 25 3.24 -24.28 49.04
N ALA A 26 1.90 -24.18 49.07
CA ALA A 26 1.06 -24.25 47.87
C ALA A 26 0.96 -22.92 47.11
N VAL A 27 1.01 -21.77 47.80
CA VAL A 27 0.83 -20.46 47.15
C VAL A 27 1.94 -20.16 46.13
N PRO A 28 3.24 -20.37 46.40
CA PRO A 28 4.30 -20.10 45.41
C PRO A 28 4.22 -21.00 44.18
N THR A 29 3.84 -22.27 44.35
CA THR A 29 3.71 -23.23 43.23
C THR A 29 2.53 -22.89 42.33
N ILE A 30 1.39 -22.49 42.90
CA ILE A 30 0.22 -21.99 42.15
C ILE A 30 0.56 -20.68 41.43
N ILE A 31 1.20 -19.72 42.10
CA ILE A 31 1.62 -18.45 41.47
C ILE A 31 2.64 -18.70 40.35
N ASN A 32 3.57 -19.63 40.52
CA ASN A 32 4.55 -19.97 39.49
C ASN A 32 3.93 -20.76 38.31
N GLN A 33 2.90 -21.58 38.55
CA GLN A 33 2.12 -22.19 37.48
C GLN A 33 1.30 -21.17 36.69
N ILE A 34 0.72 -20.15 37.35
CA ILE A 34 0.00 -19.04 36.71
C ILE A 34 0.96 -18.11 35.93
N LYS A 35 2.20 -17.93 36.42
CA LYS A 35 3.24 -17.15 35.72
C LYS A 35 3.85 -17.85 34.51
N ASN A 36 3.70 -19.17 34.38
CA ASN A 36 4.24 -19.93 33.25
C ASN A 36 3.29 -19.97 32.03
N THR A 37 2.15 -19.29 32.09
CA THR A 37 1.16 -19.22 30.99
C THR A 37 0.98 -17.80 30.42
N SER A 38 1.75 -16.81 30.87
CA SER A 38 1.48 -15.38 30.65
C SER A 38 2.00 -14.78 29.32
N GLY A 39 2.02 -15.53 28.23
CA GLY A 39 2.55 -15.05 26.93
C GLY A 39 1.60 -15.19 25.75
N GLU A 40 0.92 -16.32 25.64
CA GLU A 40 0.05 -16.64 24.52
C GLU A 40 -1.42 -16.40 24.89
N VAL A 41 -2.11 -15.61 24.06
CA VAL A 41 -3.57 -15.39 24.09
C VAL A 41 -4.29 -16.75 24.12
N ASP A 42 -5.43 -16.83 24.82
CA ASP A 42 -6.25 -18.04 24.83
C ASP A 42 -6.57 -18.57 23.42
N GLU A 43 -6.52 -19.89 23.24
CA GLU A 43 -6.70 -20.54 21.93
C GLU A 43 -8.07 -20.22 21.30
N ALA A 44 -9.14 -20.15 22.11
CA ALA A 44 -10.47 -19.81 21.59
C ALA A 44 -10.55 -18.33 21.18
N THR A 45 -9.90 -17.44 21.95
CA THR A 45 -9.77 -16.02 21.59
C THR A 45 -8.94 -15.86 20.31
N GLN A 46 -7.86 -16.62 20.14
CA GLN A 46 -7.05 -16.62 18.92
C GLN A 46 -7.85 -17.07 17.70
N GLN A 47 -8.57 -18.19 17.81
CA GLN A 47 -9.40 -18.70 16.71
C GLN A 47 -10.48 -17.70 16.32
N LEU A 48 -11.10 -17.01 17.27
CA LEU A 48 -12.06 -15.94 16.97
C LEU A 48 -11.40 -14.83 16.13
N ILE A 49 -10.25 -14.32 16.60
CA ILE A 49 -9.51 -13.26 15.90
C ILE A 49 -9.08 -13.71 14.50
N PHE A 50 -8.55 -14.93 14.36
CA PHE A 50 -8.10 -15.46 13.08
C PHE A 50 -9.26 -15.70 12.11
N ASN A 51 -10.40 -16.20 12.58
CA ASN A 51 -11.60 -16.36 11.75
C ASN A 51 -12.14 -14.99 11.30
N SER A 52 -12.13 -13.97 12.17
CA SER A 52 -12.50 -12.60 11.80
C SER A 52 -11.55 -12.02 10.74
N ALA A 53 -10.24 -12.21 10.91
CA ALA A 53 -9.23 -11.78 9.93
C ALA A 53 -9.38 -12.51 8.60
N LYS A 54 -9.62 -13.83 8.64
CA LYS A 54 -9.91 -14.64 7.46
C LYS A 54 -11.16 -14.12 6.73
N GLN A 55 -12.25 -13.90 7.46
CA GLN A 55 -13.47 -13.37 6.87
C GLN A 55 -13.23 -11.98 6.25
N PHE A 56 -12.42 -11.14 6.88
CA PHE A 56 -12.07 -9.82 6.36
C PHE A 56 -11.34 -9.91 5.02
N ILE A 57 -10.30 -10.74 4.90
CA ILE A 57 -9.56 -10.91 3.63
C ILE A 57 -10.44 -11.57 2.56
N ASP A 58 -11.31 -12.52 2.94
CA ASP A 58 -12.21 -13.20 2.00
C ASP A 58 -13.26 -12.20 1.42
N GLN A 59 -13.79 -11.30 2.26
CA GLN A 59 -14.72 -10.24 1.84
C GLN A 59 -14.05 -9.17 0.97
N ASN A 60 -12.74 -8.98 1.13
CA ASN A 60 -11.94 -7.99 0.43
C ASN A 60 -10.91 -8.66 -0.50
N SER A 61 -11.28 -9.79 -1.13
CA SER A 61 -10.35 -10.64 -1.88
C SER A 61 -9.54 -9.92 -2.97
N SER A 62 -10.09 -8.86 -3.58
CA SER A 62 -9.36 -8.01 -4.52
C SER A 62 -8.20 -7.24 -3.89
N LEU A 63 -8.32 -6.86 -2.61
CA LEU A 63 -7.33 -6.12 -1.82
C LEU A 63 -6.48 -7.04 -0.93
N TYR A 64 -6.83 -8.31 -0.80
CA TYR A 64 -6.07 -9.29 -0.03
C TYR A 64 -5.98 -10.63 -0.79
N PRO A 65 -5.42 -10.64 -2.02
CA PRO A 65 -5.22 -11.88 -2.78
C PRO A 65 -4.42 -12.92 -1.99
N THR A 66 -4.83 -14.19 -2.07
CA THR A 66 -4.17 -15.29 -1.33
C THR A 66 -3.10 -15.98 -2.17
N GLU A 67 -2.20 -15.21 -2.78
CA GLU A 67 -1.09 -15.76 -3.55
C GLU A 67 0.14 -16.03 -2.66
N SER A 68 0.95 -16.99 -3.09
CA SER A 68 2.13 -17.43 -2.35
C SER A 68 3.15 -16.30 -2.12
N GLY A 69 3.64 -16.19 -0.88
CA GLY A 69 4.72 -15.31 -0.48
C GLY A 69 4.28 -13.94 0.02
N TYR A 70 2.98 -13.73 0.24
CA TYR A 70 2.42 -12.49 0.75
C TYR A 70 2.32 -12.47 2.28
N VAL A 71 2.48 -11.29 2.86
CA VAL A 71 2.29 -11.04 4.29
C VAL A 71 1.37 -9.85 4.47
N TYR A 72 0.25 -10.05 5.17
CA TYR A 72 -0.72 -8.99 5.50
C TYR A 72 -0.72 -8.69 6.99
N CYS A 73 -0.94 -7.42 7.33
CA CYS A 73 -0.95 -6.95 8.71
C CYS A 73 -2.31 -6.27 9.01
N ILE A 74 -3.30 -7.02 9.48
CA ILE A 74 -4.65 -6.49 9.71
C ILE A 74 -4.79 -6.05 11.17
N SER A 75 -5.04 -4.76 11.41
CA SER A 75 -5.24 -4.29 12.79
C SER A 75 -6.52 -4.86 13.42
N LEU A 76 -6.48 -5.15 14.72
CA LEU A 76 -7.68 -5.59 15.43
C LEU A 76 -8.77 -4.52 15.39
N ASN A 77 -8.38 -3.24 15.44
CA ASN A 77 -9.30 -2.12 15.28
C ASN A 77 -10.02 -2.14 13.92
N THR A 78 -9.34 -2.50 12.83
CA THR A 78 -9.96 -2.68 11.51
C THR A 78 -11.04 -3.75 11.56
N LEU A 79 -10.79 -4.89 12.20
CA LEU A 79 -11.77 -5.96 12.32
C LEU A 79 -12.98 -5.54 13.18
N VAL A 80 -12.76 -4.77 14.24
CA VAL A 80 -13.83 -4.20 15.07
C VAL A 80 -14.68 -3.21 14.28
N ASN A 81 -14.05 -2.27 13.57
CA ASN A 81 -14.76 -1.24 12.78
C ASN A 81 -15.57 -1.84 11.63
N ASN A 82 -15.13 -2.98 11.08
CA ASN A 82 -15.88 -3.73 10.07
C ASN A 82 -16.94 -4.67 10.67
N GLY A 83 -17.13 -4.66 12.00
CA GLY A 83 -18.11 -5.51 12.68
C GLY A 83 -17.78 -7.00 12.69
N LEU A 84 -16.55 -7.37 12.36
CA LEU A 84 -16.08 -8.75 12.29
C LEU A 84 -15.50 -9.24 13.62
N LEU A 85 -15.06 -8.32 14.47
CA LEU A 85 -14.53 -8.60 15.80
C LEU A 85 -15.25 -7.76 16.86
N ILE A 86 -15.37 -8.29 18.08
CA ILE A 86 -15.98 -7.57 19.20
C ILE A 86 -14.99 -6.58 19.84
N ASP A 87 -15.41 -5.32 19.99
CA ASP A 87 -14.61 -4.18 20.52
C ASP A 87 -14.07 -4.40 21.95
N ASN A 88 -14.78 -5.19 22.76
CA ASN A 88 -14.38 -5.51 24.14
C ASN A 88 -13.95 -6.97 24.28
N LEU A 89 -13.17 -7.47 23.32
CA LEU A 89 -12.65 -8.83 23.38
C LEU A 89 -11.81 -9.01 24.65
N ILE A 90 -12.19 -9.99 25.46
CA ILE A 90 -11.45 -10.39 26.65
C ILE A 90 -10.68 -11.66 26.32
N ASP A 91 -9.39 -11.68 26.62
CA ASP A 91 -8.60 -12.90 26.60
C ASP A 91 -9.07 -13.81 27.73
N PHE A 92 -9.65 -14.97 27.40
CA PHE A 92 -10.24 -15.88 28.39
C PHE A 92 -9.23 -16.39 29.41
N LYS A 93 -7.94 -16.39 29.07
CA LYS A 93 -6.86 -16.89 29.92
C LYS A 93 -6.37 -15.86 30.92
N THR A 94 -6.27 -14.60 30.53
CA THR A 94 -5.79 -13.51 31.40
C THR A 94 -6.91 -12.69 32.03
N GLY A 95 -8.13 -12.76 31.48
CA GLY A 95 -9.26 -11.92 31.86
C GLY A 95 -9.09 -10.45 31.51
N GLN A 96 -8.05 -10.10 30.74
CA GLN A 96 -7.74 -8.73 30.32
C GLN A 96 -8.36 -8.43 28.96
N LYS A 97 -8.67 -7.15 28.72
CA LYS A 97 -9.06 -6.70 27.39
C LYS A 97 -7.90 -6.87 26.43
N MET A 98 -8.20 -7.33 25.22
CA MET A 98 -7.25 -7.39 24.13
C MET A 98 -6.81 -5.97 23.74
N ASP A 99 -5.51 -5.84 23.53
CA ASP A 99 -4.90 -4.63 23.01
C ASP A 99 -5.21 -4.49 21.51
N LEU A 100 -6.03 -3.49 21.15
CA LEU A 100 -6.47 -3.26 19.78
C LEU A 100 -5.38 -2.65 18.88
N ASP A 101 -4.26 -2.20 19.46
CA ASP A 101 -3.09 -1.71 18.71
C ASP A 101 -2.28 -2.87 18.09
N LYS A 102 -2.64 -4.13 18.41
CA LYS A 102 -2.08 -5.32 17.77
C LYS A 102 -2.64 -5.55 16.38
N VAL A 103 -1.91 -6.37 15.62
CA VAL A 103 -2.30 -6.81 14.28
C VAL A 103 -2.36 -8.33 14.21
N VAL A 104 -3.20 -8.84 13.33
CA VAL A 104 -3.14 -10.20 12.83
C VAL A 104 -2.18 -10.19 11.64
N LYS A 105 -1.01 -10.79 11.81
CA LYS A 105 -0.10 -11.12 10.71
C LYS A 105 -0.63 -12.37 10.02
N ILE A 106 -0.85 -12.28 8.71
CA ILE A 106 -1.30 -13.37 7.85
C ILE A 106 -0.16 -13.65 6.87
N ASP A 107 0.50 -14.79 6.99
CA ASP A 107 1.61 -15.22 6.14
C ASP A 107 1.09 -16.30 5.17
N ILE A 108 0.98 -15.95 3.90
CA ILE A 108 0.42 -16.85 2.88
C ILE A 108 1.59 -17.59 2.23
N GLU A 109 1.85 -18.81 2.69
CA GLU A 109 2.85 -19.67 2.03
C GLU A 109 2.30 -20.20 0.69
N ASN A 110 1.02 -20.57 0.65
CA ASN A 110 0.26 -20.92 -0.56
C ASN A 110 -1.24 -20.93 -0.24
N GLU A 111 -2.12 -21.09 -1.26
CA GLU A 111 -3.58 -21.07 -1.08
C GLU A 111 -4.12 -22.06 -0.02
N SER A 112 -3.39 -23.15 0.26
CA SER A 112 -3.77 -24.16 1.26
C SER A 112 -3.02 -24.05 2.58
N ASN A 113 -2.02 -23.16 2.67
CA ASN A 113 -1.19 -22.97 3.86
C ASN A 113 -1.04 -21.48 4.17
N ILE A 114 -1.91 -21.00 5.06
CA ILE A 114 -1.94 -19.62 5.54
C ILE A 114 -1.70 -19.66 7.04
N ASP A 115 -0.60 -19.05 7.49
CA ASP A 115 -0.25 -18.92 8.90
C ASP A 115 -0.81 -17.61 9.47
N TYR A 116 -1.32 -17.68 10.70
CA TYR A 116 -1.90 -16.53 11.40
C TYR A 116 -1.19 -16.36 12.74
N SER A 117 -0.78 -15.13 13.04
CA SER A 117 -0.21 -14.78 14.34
C SER A 117 -0.66 -13.40 14.82
N ILE A 118 -0.76 -13.24 16.14
CA ILE A 118 -1.11 -11.96 16.76
C ILE A 118 0.18 -11.31 17.26
N ILE A 119 0.59 -10.21 16.64
CA ILE A 119 1.84 -9.51 16.96
C ILE A 119 1.61 -8.02 17.12
N LYS A 120 2.63 -7.27 17.56
CA LYS A 120 2.54 -5.81 17.59
C LYS A 120 2.62 -5.26 16.17
N ALA A 121 1.92 -4.15 15.91
CA ALA A 121 1.98 -3.49 14.61
C ALA A 121 3.42 -3.20 14.13
N SER A 122 4.29 -2.75 15.05
CA SER A 122 5.71 -2.46 14.75
C SER A 122 6.56 -3.67 14.36
N GLU A 123 6.08 -4.89 14.64
CA GLU A 123 6.79 -6.15 14.37
C GLU A 123 6.28 -6.81 13.08
N CYS A 124 5.26 -6.23 12.44
CA CYS A 124 4.66 -6.75 11.23
C CYS A 124 5.19 -6.00 10.01
N THR A 125 5.81 -6.73 9.08
CA THR A 125 6.25 -6.18 7.80
C THR A 125 5.36 -6.74 6.71
N GLU A 126 4.50 -5.90 6.15
CA GLU A 126 3.70 -6.31 4.99
C GLU A 126 4.60 -6.63 3.81
N LYS A 127 4.24 -7.68 3.09
CA LYS A 127 4.89 -8.08 1.85
C LYS A 127 3.81 -8.36 0.84
N ARG A 128 3.72 -7.49 -0.17
CA ARG A 128 2.76 -7.60 -1.25
C ARG A 128 3.50 -7.32 -2.55
N PRO A 129 3.24 -8.04 -3.64
CA PRO A 129 3.87 -7.75 -4.91
C PRO A 129 3.29 -6.45 -5.44
N THR A 130 3.85 -5.99 -6.53
CA THR A 130 3.24 -4.91 -7.32
C THR A 130 2.35 -5.57 -8.36
N TYR A 131 1.10 -5.15 -8.47
CA TYR A 131 0.24 -5.57 -9.57
C TYR A 131 0.88 -5.08 -10.88
N VAL A 132 0.84 -5.94 -11.90
CA VAL A 132 1.31 -5.62 -13.25
C VAL A 132 0.18 -5.99 -14.20
N ASP A 133 -0.31 -5.01 -14.95
CA ASP A 133 -1.38 -5.24 -15.93
C ASP A 133 -0.87 -6.03 -17.15
N GLY A 134 -1.81 -6.53 -17.96
CA GLY A 134 -1.50 -7.31 -19.15
C GLY A 134 -1.07 -6.47 -20.37
N SER A 135 -0.86 -5.15 -20.23
CA SER A 135 -0.57 -4.27 -21.36
C SER A 135 0.91 -4.27 -21.79
N GLY A 136 1.78 -4.74 -20.89
CA GLY A 136 3.22 -4.62 -21.05
C GLY A 136 3.75 -3.21 -20.77
N ALA A 137 2.91 -2.30 -20.25
CA ALA A 137 3.36 -1.07 -19.63
C ALA A 137 4.26 -1.38 -18.43
N ASN A 138 5.27 -0.54 -18.21
CA ASN A 138 6.04 -0.64 -16.99
C ASN A 138 5.16 -0.26 -15.78
N PRO A 139 5.20 -1.06 -14.70
CA PRO A 139 4.37 -0.79 -13.53
C PRO A 139 4.75 0.56 -12.88
N PRO A 140 3.79 1.23 -12.23
CA PRO A 140 4.08 2.45 -11.50
C PRO A 140 5.10 2.23 -10.37
N VAL A 141 6.06 3.13 -10.26
CA VAL A 141 7.07 3.11 -9.18
C VAL A 141 6.62 4.07 -8.08
N LEU A 142 6.17 3.52 -6.97
CA LEU A 142 5.78 4.32 -5.80
C LEU A 142 7.00 4.75 -5.00
N VAL A 143 6.88 5.93 -4.41
CA VAL A 143 7.81 6.48 -3.41
C VAL A 143 7.05 6.71 -2.11
N THR A 144 7.77 7.01 -1.03
CA THR A 144 7.16 7.35 0.25
C THR A 144 6.14 8.48 0.08
N GLY A 145 5.03 8.44 0.82
CA GLY A 145 3.98 9.47 0.77
C GLY A 145 3.01 9.39 -0.40
N MET A 146 3.20 8.47 -1.36
CA MET A 146 2.22 8.22 -2.43
C MET A 146 1.24 7.12 -2.05
N THR A 147 -0.05 7.44 -2.13
CA THR A 147 -1.16 6.50 -1.95
C THR A 147 -1.84 6.25 -3.31
N PRO A 148 -1.85 5.01 -3.83
CA PRO A 148 -2.66 4.62 -4.97
C PRO A 148 -4.12 5.03 -4.83
N ILE A 149 -4.73 5.53 -5.91
CA ILE A 149 -6.14 5.87 -5.96
C ILE A 149 -6.77 5.35 -7.25
N LYS A 150 -8.04 4.98 -7.17
CA LYS A 150 -8.87 4.60 -8.32
C LYS A 150 -10.20 5.33 -8.31
N TRP A 151 -10.87 5.38 -9.46
CA TRP A 151 -12.13 6.10 -9.63
C TRP A 151 -13.31 5.12 -9.56
N ASP A 152 -14.10 5.19 -8.48
CA ASP A 152 -15.30 4.36 -8.28
C ASP A 152 -16.56 5.05 -8.83
N VAL A 153 -16.50 5.47 -10.10
CA VAL A 153 -17.59 6.11 -10.89
C VAL A 153 -18.08 7.47 -10.37
N ILE A 154 -18.08 7.71 -9.06
CA ILE A 154 -18.62 8.88 -8.36
C ILE A 154 -17.50 9.65 -7.66
N GLU A 155 -16.51 8.95 -7.09
CA GLU A 155 -15.40 9.57 -6.35
C GLU A 155 -14.07 8.82 -6.48
N TRP A 156 -13.00 9.47 -6.06
CA TRP A 156 -11.68 8.85 -5.92
C TRP A 156 -11.62 8.13 -4.58
N GLU A 157 -11.23 6.86 -4.61
CA GLU A 157 -11.00 6.07 -3.40
C GLU A 157 -9.54 5.63 -3.29
N ASP A 158 -9.09 5.47 -2.05
CA ASP A 158 -7.76 4.95 -1.77
C ASP A 158 -7.72 3.47 -2.10
N THR A 159 -6.65 3.07 -2.77
CA THR A 159 -6.36 1.67 -3.06
C THR A 159 -4.90 1.40 -2.76
N VAL A 160 -4.38 0.31 -3.29
CA VAL A 160 -3.10 -0.30 -2.96
C VAL A 160 -2.43 -0.77 -4.25
N ASN A 161 -1.10 -0.88 -4.23
CA ASN A 161 -0.29 -1.07 -5.43
C ASN A 161 -0.37 -2.48 -6.06
N TYR A 162 -1.17 -3.37 -5.48
CA TYR A 162 -1.47 -4.71 -5.97
C TYR A 162 -2.96 -4.92 -6.29
N ASP A 163 -3.77 -3.87 -6.19
CA ASP A 163 -5.16 -3.93 -6.63
C ASP A 163 -5.22 -4.00 -8.15
N SER A 164 -5.82 -5.07 -8.68
CA SER A 164 -5.97 -5.26 -10.13
C SER A 164 -6.89 -4.23 -10.80
N GLU A 165 -7.70 -3.51 -10.01
CA GLU A 165 -8.54 -2.41 -10.50
C GLU A 165 -7.85 -1.06 -10.42
N TRP A 166 -6.60 -0.99 -9.93
CA TRP A 166 -5.87 0.28 -9.83
C TRP A 166 -5.56 0.88 -11.21
N TYR A 167 -5.10 0.05 -12.16
CA TYR A 167 -4.82 0.47 -13.52
C TYR A 167 -4.91 -0.71 -14.51
N ASP A 168 -5.22 -0.41 -15.76
CA ASP A 168 -5.15 -1.34 -16.89
C ASP A 168 -5.08 -0.49 -18.17
N TYR A 169 -3.90 -0.41 -18.77
CA TYR A 169 -3.66 0.40 -19.95
C TYR A 169 -4.30 -0.18 -21.21
N ASN A 170 -4.59 -1.50 -21.27
CA ASN A 170 -5.39 -2.08 -22.34
C ASN A 170 -6.84 -1.59 -22.28
N GLN A 171 -7.35 -1.36 -21.06
CA GLN A 171 -8.68 -0.79 -20.82
C GLN A 171 -8.68 0.75 -20.76
N LYS A 172 -7.54 1.41 -21.02
CA LYS A 172 -7.37 2.87 -20.90
C LYS A 172 -7.62 3.40 -19.48
N LYS A 173 -7.43 2.56 -18.46
CA LYS A 173 -7.43 2.94 -17.03
C LYS A 173 -6.00 3.24 -16.61
N TRP A 174 -5.69 4.50 -16.35
CA TRP A 174 -4.34 4.94 -15.99
C TRP A 174 -4.12 4.85 -14.49
N ALA A 175 -2.91 4.50 -14.05
CA ALA A 175 -2.58 4.49 -12.63
C ALA A 175 -2.51 5.91 -12.08
N ASN A 176 -3.22 6.16 -10.97
CA ASN A 176 -3.22 7.44 -10.28
C ASN A 176 -2.79 7.26 -8.83
N VAL A 177 -2.15 8.29 -8.27
CA VAL A 177 -1.84 8.37 -6.83
C VAL A 177 -2.23 9.74 -6.31
N LYS A 178 -2.39 9.84 -4.99
CA LYS A 178 -2.35 11.11 -4.27
C LYS A 178 -1.16 11.15 -3.32
N THR A 179 -0.61 12.33 -3.11
CA THR A 179 0.34 12.61 -2.01
C THR A 179 -0.41 13.01 -0.73
N GLU A 180 0.30 13.16 0.40
CA GLU A 180 -0.34 13.46 1.71
C GLU A 180 -1.17 14.75 1.72
N ASP A 181 -0.78 15.75 0.92
CA ASP A 181 -1.52 17.01 0.74
C ASP A 181 -2.77 16.87 -0.17
N GLY A 182 -2.99 15.69 -0.74
CA GLY A 182 -4.07 15.41 -1.68
C GLY A 182 -3.75 15.72 -3.14
N SER A 183 -2.54 16.22 -3.46
CA SER A 183 -2.12 16.45 -4.85
C SER A 183 -2.11 15.15 -5.65
N MET A 184 -2.65 15.17 -6.86
CA MET A 184 -2.89 13.97 -7.67
C MET A 184 -1.91 13.83 -8.84
N TRP A 185 -1.45 12.60 -9.07
CA TRP A 185 -0.46 12.28 -10.09
C TRP A 185 -0.92 11.09 -10.93
N VAL A 186 -0.48 11.03 -12.18
CA VAL A 186 -0.75 9.95 -13.12
C VAL A 186 0.57 9.34 -13.61
N TRP A 187 0.65 8.01 -13.66
CA TRP A 187 1.83 7.32 -14.14
C TRP A 187 1.85 7.29 -15.67
N ILE A 188 2.96 7.75 -16.25
CA ILE A 188 3.24 7.65 -17.68
C ILE A 188 4.35 6.60 -17.87
N PRO A 189 4.01 5.37 -18.30
CA PRO A 189 5.01 4.33 -18.57
C PRO A 189 5.80 4.67 -19.84
N ARG A 190 7.04 4.21 -19.91
CA ARG A 190 7.92 4.37 -21.08
C ARG A 190 7.27 3.79 -22.34
N TYR A 191 7.21 4.60 -23.38
CA TYR A 191 6.62 4.22 -24.66
C TYR A 191 7.40 4.74 -25.86
N ALA A 192 7.19 4.07 -26.98
CA ALA A 192 7.42 4.60 -28.32
C ALA A 192 6.09 4.99 -28.97
N TYR A 193 6.10 6.03 -29.80
CA TYR A 193 4.91 6.57 -30.43
C TYR A 193 5.06 6.68 -31.95
N LYS A 194 3.94 6.68 -32.65
CA LYS A 194 3.85 6.86 -34.11
C LYS A 194 2.65 7.75 -34.40
N ILE A 195 2.88 8.91 -35.01
CA ILE A 195 1.79 9.85 -35.35
C ILE A 195 1.23 9.42 -36.71
N THR A 196 0.07 8.77 -36.72
CA THR A 196 -0.48 8.16 -37.92
C THR A 196 -1.21 9.15 -38.82
N ASP A 197 -1.74 10.23 -38.24
CA ASP A 197 -2.49 11.26 -38.95
C ASP A 197 -1.98 12.65 -38.64
N CYS A 198 -2.02 13.52 -39.66
CA CYS A 198 -1.70 14.95 -39.58
C CYS A 198 -0.29 15.28 -39.05
N PHE A 199 0.69 14.45 -39.38
CA PHE A 199 2.07 14.75 -39.05
C PHE A 199 2.51 16.08 -39.67
N HIS A 200 2.83 17.07 -38.83
CA HIS A 200 3.16 18.45 -39.22
C HIS A 200 2.12 19.13 -40.12
N SER A 201 0.86 18.71 -40.08
CA SER A 201 -0.23 19.31 -40.85
C SER A 201 -1.47 19.53 -39.98
N ASP A 202 -2.31 20.47 -40.40
CA ASP A 202 -3.58 20.72 -39.74
C ASP A 202 -4.56 19.58 -40.05
N CYS A 203 -5.09 18.95 -39.00
CA CYS A 203 -6.15 17.95 -39.10
C CYS A 203 -7.52 18.54 -39.45
N SER A 204 -7.59 19.76 -40.01
CA SER A 204 -8.85 20.40 -40.38
C SER A 204 -9.85 20.48 -39.21
N GLY A 205 -9.33 20.62 -37.98
CA GLY A 205 -10.12 20.68 -36.74
C GLY A 205 -10.30 19.36 -35.98
N ASP A 206 -9.88 18.22 -36.52
CA ASP A 206 -9.90 16.94 -35.81
C ASP A 206 -8.62 16.73 -34.97
N ALA A 207 -8.65 15.82 -33.99
CA ALA A 207 -7.44 15.41 -33.29
C ALA A 207 -6.70 14.35 -34.10
N GLY A 208 -5.38 14.51 -34.29
CA GLY A 208 -4.55 13.51 -34.94
C GLY A 208 -4.46 12.22 -34.13
N ASN A 209 -4.26 11.09 -34.80
CA ASN A 209 -4.10 9.79 -34.14
C ASN A 209 -2.63 9.52 -33.81
N ILE A 210 -2.41 8.95 -32.62
CA ILE A 210 -1.10 8.51 -32.15
C ILE A 210 -1.22 7.05 -31.74
N GLU A 211 -0.43 6.19 -32.37
CA GLU A 211 -0.23 4.83 -31.91
C GLU A 211 0.90 4.77 -30.88
N ILE A 212 0.71 3.97 -29.84
CA ILE A 212 1.66 3.81 -28.74
C ILE A 212 2.07 2.35 -28.63
N LYS A 213 3.36 2.11 -28.33
CA LYS A 213 3.88 0.83 -27.88
C LYS A 213 4.68 1.00 -26.61
N PHE A 214 4.30 0.28 -25.56
CA PHE A 214 5.08 0.27 -24.32
C PHE A 214 6.40 -0.49 -24.49
N LEU A 215 7.43 0.00 -23.81
CA LEU A 215 8.78 -0.53 -23.85
C LEU A 215 9.13 -1.21 -22.53
N LYS A 216 9.87 -2.33 -22.61
CA LYS A 216 10.25 -3.13 -21.45
C LYS A 216 11.32 -2.42 -20.62
N GLY A 217 10.98 -2.09 -19.38
CA GLY A 217 11.87 -1.39 -18.46
C GLY A 217 12.45 -0.13 -19.11
N THR A 218 13.77 -0.05 -19.14
CA THR A 218 14.54 1.06 -19.72
C THR A 218 15.08 0.75 -21.13
N THR A 219 14.64 -0.36 -21.73
CA THR A 219 15.13 -0.81 -23.04
C THR A 219 14.37 -0.16 -24.20
N ASN A 220 14.82 -0.47 -25.43
CA ASN A 220 14.13 -0.12 -26.67
C ASN A 220 13.32 -1.31 -27.25
N GLU A 221 13.11 -2.36 -26.45
CA GLU A 221 12.30 -3.51 -26.83
C GLU A 221 10.84 -3.26 -26.42
N THR A 222 9.92 -3.42 -27.37
CA THR A 222 8.48 -3.33 -27.11
C THR A 222 7.99 -4.52 -26.30
N ALA A 223 6.81 -4.37 -25.68
CA ALA A 223 6.15 -5.47 -24.97
C ALA A 223 6.02 -6.76 -25.81
N ASP A 224 5.77 -6.64 -27.13
CA ASP A 224 5.70 -7.77 -28.09
C ASP A 224 7.07 -8.31 -28.54
N GLY A 225 8.17 -7.85 -27.95
CA GLY A 225 9.52 -8.38 -28.19
C GLY A 225 10.23 -7.81 -29.42
N LYS A 226 9.74 -6.69 -29.98
CA LYS A 226 10.35 -6.04 -31.14
C LYS A 226 11.22 -4.88 -30.71
N VAL A 227 12.41 -4.77 -31.28
CA VAL A 227 13.27 -3.61 -31.03
C VAL A 227 12.78 -2.44 -31.88
N VAL A 228 12.60 -1.28 -31.23
CA VAL A 228 12.34 -0.02 -31.92
C VAL A 228 13.67 0.50 -32.49
N GLU A 229 13.78 0.54 -33.82
CA GLU A 229 15.00 1.02 -34.49
C GLU A 229 15.13 2.53 -34.40
N THR A 230 16.25 3.00 -33.84
CA THR A 230 16.58 4.42 -33.71
C THR A 230 17.72 4.87 -34.63
N SER A 231 18.33 3.94 -35.37
CA SER A 231 19.44 4.24 -36.28
C SER A 231 18.96 5.07 -37.48
N GLY A 232 19.73 6.11 -37.83
CA GLY A 232 19.36 7.04 -38.91
C GLY A 232 18.12 7.88 -38.59
N TYR A 233 17.85 8.12 -37.30
CA TYR A 233 16.84 9.06 -36.83
C TYR A 233 17.45 10.45 -36.62
N SER A 234 16.72 11.47 -37.05
CA SER A 234 17.01 12.88 -36.78
C SER A 234 15.71 13.57 -36.38
N PHE A 235 15.71 14.17 -35.19
CA PHE A 235 14.55 14.84 -34.61
C PHE A 235 14.06 15.96 -35.54
N GLY A 236 12.75 16.00 -35.82
CA GLY A 236 12.13 16.99 -36.70
C GLY A 236 12.27 16.73 -38.21
N GLU A 237 13.11 15.77 -38.63
CA GLU A 237 13.39 15.52 -40.06
C GLU A 237 12.71 14.26 -40.61
N LYS A 238 12.47 13.23 -39.77
CA LYS A 238 11.95 11.93 -40.22
C LYS A 238 10.43 11.84 -40.06
N ASP A 239 9.75 11.39 -41.13
CA ASP A 239 8.30 11.18 -41.14
C ASP A 239 7.90 10.14 -40.10
N THR A 240 7.09 10.58 -39.12
CA THR A 240 6.68 9.71 -38.02
C THR A 240 5.47 8.82 -38.32
N SER A 241 4.86 8.94 -39.50
CA SER A 241 3.67 8.19 -39.91
C SER A 241 3.94 6.72 -40.24
N THR A 242 5.20 6.31 -40.35
CA THR A 242 5.58 4.96 -40.81
C THR A 242 6.40 4.15 -39.81
N HIS A 243 6.92 4.78 -38.75
CA HIS A 243 7.82 4.15 -37.78
C HIS A 243 7.44 4.53 -36.34
N TYR A 244 7.88 3.74 -35.35
CA TYR A 244 7.75 4.12 -33.94
C TYR A 244 9.01 4.88 -33.50
N PHE A 245 8.81 5.89 -32.65
CA PHE A 245 9.85 6.77 -32.14
C PHE A 245 9.89 6.71 -30.62
N LEU A 246 11.10 6.62 -30.07
CA LEU A 246 11.28 6.80 -28.63
C LEU A 246 10.93 8.23 -28.26
N HIS A 247 10.14 8.40 -27.20
CA HIS A 247 9.82 9.73 -26.71
C HIS A 247 10.98 10.26 -25.85
N PRO A 248 11.51 11.48 -26.11
CA PRO A 248 12.69 12.00 -25.41
C PRO A 248 12.48 12.22 -23.90
N ALA A 249 11.22 12.31 -23.45
CA ALA A 249 10.90 12.49 -22.02
C ALA A 249 11.36 11.32 -21.12
N PHE A 250 11.72 10.17 -21.68
CA PHE A 250 12.19 9.01 -20.89
C PHE A 250 13.71 8.90 -20.79
N THR A 251 14.44 9.92 -21.27
CA THR A 251 15.90 10.03 -21.13
C THR A 251 16.21 11.26 -20.28
N PHE A 252 16.80 11.05 -19.10
CA PHE A 252 17.18 12.10 -18.17
C PHE A 252 18.71 12.15 -18.04
N GLY A 253 19.35 13.09 -18.73
CA GLY A 253 20.80 13.09 -18.87
C GLY A 253 21.26 11.85 -19.66
N ASP A 254 22.02 10.98 -18.99
CA ASP A 254 22.49 9.71 -19.55
C ASP A 254 21.64 8.51 -19.08
N GLU A 255 20.59 8.75 -18.28
CA GLU A 255 19.77 7.72 -17.68
C GLU A 255 18.45 7.52 -18.43
N GLU A 256 18.11 6.27 -18.70
CA GLU A 256 16.84 5.87 -19.30
C GLU A 256 15.89 5.42 -18.19
N ILE A 257 14.68 5.98 -18.14
CA ILE A 257 13.69 5.68 -17.10
C ILE A 257 12.53 4.83 -17.64
N PRO A 258 11.95 3.93 -16.81
CA PRO A 258 10.84 3.06 -17.22
C PRO A 258 9.49 3.78 -17.24
N GLY A 259 9.41 4.99 -16.72
CA GLY A 259 8.22 5.82 -16.64
C GLY A 259 8.41 6.92 -15.60
N PHE A 260 7.42 7.80 -15.47
CA PHE A 260 7.42 8.87 -14.48
C PHE A 260 6.01 9.30 -14.09
N TRP A 261 5.89 9.94 -12.94
CA TRP A 261 4.65 10.57 -12.48
C TRP A 261 4.49 11.96 -13.10
N VAL A 262 3.30 12.26 -13.58
CA VAL A 262 2.92 13.58 -14.11
C VAL A 262 1.79 14.15 -13.27
N ALA A 263 1.83 15.46 -13.04
CA ALA A 263 0.73 16.18 -12.39
C ALA A 263 -0.58 15.94 -13.15
N LYS A 264 -1.61 15.44 -12.45
CA LYS A 264 -2.89 15.11 -13.08
C LYS A 264 -3.72 16.34 -13.46
N PHE A 265 -3.53 17.43 -12.73
CA PHE A 265 -4.22 18.71 -12.93
C PHE A 265 -3.20 19.83 -13.10
N GLU A 266 -3.66 20.98 -13.59
CA GLU A 266 -2.83 22.18 -13.66
C GLU A 266 -2.36 22.58 -12.25
N ALA A 267 -1.10 22.99 -12.12
CA ALA A 267 -0.56 23.47 -10.87
C ALA A 267 -1.36 24.68 -10.35
N SER A 268 -1.65 24.69 -9.06
CA SER A 268 -2.42 25.72 -8.35
C SER A 268 -1.72 26.12 -7.05
N GLY A 269 -2.27 27.07 -6.29
CA GLY A 269 -1.68 27.54 -5.02
C GLY A 269 -0.73 28.72 -5.23
N SER A 270 0.52 28.58 -4.79
CA SER A 270 1.56 29.61 -4.92
C SER A 270 2.91 29.00 -5.28
N ALA A 271 3.91 29.84 -5.61
CA ALA A 271 5.25 29.36 -5.98
C ALA A 271 5.93 28.50 -4.89
N ASP A 272 5.66 28.79 -3.62
CA ASP A 272 6.19 28.04 -2.47
C ASP A 272 5.25 26.92 -2.00
N ASP A 273 4.04 26.85 -2.56
CA ASP A 273 2.96 25.96 -2.11
C ASP A 273 2.14 25.44 -3.31
N ILE A 274 2.78 24.62 -4.15
CA ILE A 274 2.18 24.07 -5.37
C ILE A 274 1.21 22.95 -5.03
N ASN A 275 -0.02 23.01 -5.53
CA ASN A 275 -1.05 21.98 -5.34
C ASN A 275 -1.54 21.45 -6.70
N ILE A 276 -1.72 20.13 -6.81
CA ILE A 276 -2.21 19.45 -8.02
C ILE A 276 -3.61 18.88 -7.75
N LEU A 277 -4.59 19.77 -7.62
CA LEU A 277 -5.94 19.43 -7.16
C LEU A 277 -6.99 19.64 -8.27
N PRO A 278 -8.02 18.78 -8.34
CA PRO A 278 -9.14 18.99 -9.25
C PRO A 278 -9.92 20.25 -8.87
N ASN A 279 -10.50 20.92 -9.88
CA ASN A 279 -11.43 22.03 -9.68
C ASN A 279 -10.87 23.22 -8.87
N VAL A 280 -9.55 23.46 -8.96
CA VAL A 280 -8.88 24.62 -8.38
C VAL A 280 -8.38 25.53 -9.51
N SER A 281 -8.37 26.84 -9.26
CA SER A 281 -7.82 27.80 -10.23
C SER A 281 -6.32 27.62 -10.41
N SER A 282 -5.88 27.49 -11.66
CA SER A 282 -4.48 27.35 -12.00
C SER A 282 -3.66 28.57 -11.59
N LEU A 283 -2.43 28.28 -11.14
CA LEU A 283 -1.42 29.28 -10.87
C LEU A 283 -0.97 29.91 -12.19
N ARG A 284 -0.98 31.25 -12.23
CA ARG A 284 -0.74 32.06 -13.44
C ARG A 284 0.26 33.16 -13.13
N ASN A 285 0.74 33.83 -14.19
CA ASN A 285 1.62 35.01 -14.09
C ASN A 285 2.96 34.74 -13.38
N MET A 286 3.56 33.56 -13.62
CA MET A 286 4.90 33.22 -13.17
C MET A 286 5.90 33.36 -14.32
N THR A 287 7.13 33.77 -14.01
CA THR A 287 8.22 33.64 -14.99
C THR A 287 8.63 32.17 -15.14
N ILE A 288 9.31 31.82 -16.24
CA ILE A 288 9.83 30.46 -16.45
C ILE A 288 10.80 30.05 -15.32
N GLY A 289 11.59 31.01 -14.82
CA GLY A 289 12.49 30.78 -13.68
C GLY A 289 11.72 30.42 -12.42
N ASP A 290 10.67 31.19 -12.10
CA ASP A 290 9.84 30.90 -10.92
C ASP A 290 9.13 29.55 -11.03
N GLN A 291 8.68 29.16 -12.23
CA GLN A 291 8.03 27.86 -12.44
C GLN A 291 9.02 26.71 -12.27
N PHE A 292 10.26 26.89 -12.74
CA PHE A 292 11.34 25.93 -12.53
C PHE A 292 11.63 25.77 -11.04
N ASP A 293 11.87 26.88 -10.34
CA ASP A 293 12.20 26.86 -8.91
C ASP A 293 11.05 26.28 -8.08
N ALA A 294 9.81 26.65 -8.39
CA ALA A 294 8.63 26.10 -7.71
C ALA A 294 8.52 24.58 -7.88
N ALA A 295 8.62 24.07 -9.11
CA ALA A 295 8.55 22.63 -9.38
C ALA A 295 9.74 21.88 -8.77
N PHE A 296 10.95 22.43 -8.85
CA PHE A 296 12.15 21.84 -8.28
C PHE A 296 12.11 21.78 -6.75
N ASN A 297 11.57 22.81 -6.09
CA ASN A 297 11.49 22.86 -4.64
C ASN A 297 10.42 21.95 -4.04
N MET A 298 9.51 21.38 -4.86
CA MET A 298 8.52 20.40 -4.39
C MET A 298 9.19 19.20 -3.70
N ARG A 299 10.32 18.71 -4.21
CA ARG A 299 11.06 17.56 -3.63
C ARG A 299 11.50 17.77 -2.16
N ASN A 300 11.69 19.02 -1.75
CA ASN A 300 12.14 19.39 -0.39
C ASN A 300 10.99 19.69 0.57
N ASN A 301 9.75 19.69 0.08
CA ASN A 301 8.59 20.10 0.86
C ASN A 301 7.91 18.87 1.50
N SER A 302 7.90 18.82 2.83
CA SER A 302 7.35 17.69 3.58
C SER A 302 5.84 17.51 3.45
N LYS A 303 5.09 18.50 2.93
CA LYS A 303 3.64 18.42 2.83
C LYS A 303 3.15 17.26 1.94
N TYR A 304 3.98 16.84 0.98
CA TYR A 304 3.64 15.75 0.07
C TYR A 304 3.87 14.36 0.69
N GLY A 305 4.58 14.28 1.82
CA GLY A 305 4.92 13.04 2.50
C GLY A 305 6.10 12.25 1.90
N TRP A 306 6.65 12.69 0.75
CA TRP A 306 7.77 12.00 0.12
C TRP A 306 9.12 12.31 0.76
N SER A 307 10.06 11.39 0.54
CA SER A 307 11.47 11.57 0.89
C SER A 307 12.20 12.27 -0.26
N GLU A 308 12.96 13.34 0.05
CA GLU A 308 13.78 14.07 -0.94
C GLU A 308 14.70 13.14 -1.74
N ALA A 309 15.20 12.06 -1.12
CA ALA A 309 16.11 11.11 -1.76
C ALA A 309 15.42 10.18 -2.79
N GLU A 310 14.09 10.12 -2.81
CA GLU A 310 13.31 9.22 -3.66
C GLU A 310 12.67 9.94 -4.85
N VAL A 311 12.65 11.28 -4.85
CA VAL A 311 11.98 12.07 -5.88
C VAL A 311 12.93 13.06 -6.54
N ASP A 312 12.78 13.21 -7.85
CA ASP A 312 13.40 14.29 -8.61
C ASP A 312 12.31 15.05 -9.37
N THR A 313 11.95 16.22 -8.85
CA THR A 313 10.78 16.99 -9.34
C THR A 313 11.20 18.01 -10.38
N HIS A 314 10.46 18.06 -11.49
CA HIS A 314 10.77 18.91 -12.63
C HIS A 314 9.54 19.58 -13.19
N MET A 315 9.72 20.81 -13.67
CA MET A 315 8.75 21.46 -14.53
C MET A 315 8.75 20.80 -15.91
N MET A 316 7.56 20.49 -16.45
CA MET A 316 7.42 20.09 -17.85
C MET A 316 7.81 21.24 -18.77
N LYS A 317 8.67 20.95 -19.75
CA LYS A 317 9.14 21.92 -20.75
C LYS A 317 8.39 21.68 -22.05
N ASN A 318 7.88 22.77 -22.64
CA ASN A 318 7.28 22.79 -23.98
C ASN A 318 8.31 23.22 -25.02
#